data_AF-A0A6G1S585-F1
#
_entry.id   AF-A0A6G1S585-F1
#
_cell.length_a   1.000
_cell.length_b   1.000
_cell.length_c   1.000
_cell.angle_alpha   90.00
_cell.angle_beta   90.00
_cell.angle_gamma   90.00
#
_symmetry.space_group_name_H-M   'P 1'
#
loop_
_entity.id
_entity.type
_entity.pdbx_description
1 polymer ?
#
loop_
_entity_poly.entity_id
_entity_poly.type
_entity_poly.pdbx_seq_one_letter_code
_entity_poly.pdbx_strand_id
1 'polypeptide(L)'
;MDAKIVNENDYDSPGYEFLRLHRNMMNLYYKLVALDYQRDFCPAYKCPSINKYYFSTAQANSFEQQYLFISLCAWLIRDKCQMNFELELEDMSSSISVVFEALKLLHDDTELDPKFHIRLEQGYGPEVVYALSCLADRALELAQEHDPHLGSSPDIRFHNKQHDQTRSVSNSITIGQPIVGGTLTTRSLGKYFIEDTSLV
;
A
#
# COMPACT_ATOMS: atom_id res chain seq x y z
N MET A 1 -5.60 2.30 35.49
CA MET A 1 -4.98 3.09 34.41
C MET A 1 -3.87 2.23 33.85
N ASP A 2 -4.11 1.56 32.74
CA ASP A 2 -3.13 0.68 32.10
C ASP A 2 -2.19 1.53 31.25
N ALA A 3 -0.96 1.72 31.73
CA ALA A 3 0.09 2.30 30.91
C ALA A 3 0.36 1.36 29.73
N LYS A 4 -0.01 1.77 28.53
CA LYS A 4 0.29 1.01 27.32
C LYS A 4 1.75 1.28 26.95
N ILE A 5 2.63 0.39 27.40
CA ILE A 5 4.03 0.38 26.97
C ILE A 5 4.02 -0.06 25.50
N VAL A 6 4.09 0.91 24.58
CA VAL A 6 4.33 0.66 23.17
C VAL A 6 5.73 1.18 22.87
N ASN A 7 6.65 0.31 22.50
CA ASN A 7 7.97 0.71 22.05
C ASN A 7 7.86 1.03 20.55
N GLU A 8 8.34 2.19 20.10
CA GLU A 8 8.30 2.57 18.68
C GLU A 8 9.02 1.55 17.78
N ASN A 9 10.00 0.81 18.34
CA ASN A 9 10.70 -0.27 17.63
C ASN A 9 9.87 -1.57 17.50
N ASP A 10 8.72 -1.70 18.18
CA ASP A 10 7.87 -2.89 18.06
C ASP A 10 7.25 -3.00 16.65
N TYR A 11 7.13 -1.88 15.94
CA TYR A 11 6.64 -1.82 14.56
C TYR A 11 7.65 -2.34 13.53
N ASP A 12 8.95 -2.33 13.84
CA ASP A 12 9.99 -2.88 12.97
C ASP A 12 10.36 -4.33 13.34
N SER A 13 9.61 -4.92 14.27
CA SER A 13 9.83 -6.30 14.69
C SER A 13 9.42 -7.29 13.58
N PRO A 14 10.20 -8.36 13.33
CA PRO A 14 9.83 -9.40 12.37
C PRO A 14 8.45 -10.01 12.62
N GLY A 15 8.03 -10.10 13.89
CA GLY A 15 6.70 -10.59 14.25
C GLY A 15 5.58 -9.63 13.85
N TYR A 16 5.82 -8.32 13.93
CA TYR A 16 4.86 -7.31 13.50
C TYR A 16 4.69 -7.32 11.98
N GLU A 17 5.79 -7.33 11.23
CA GLU A 17 5.75 -7.40 9.75
C GLU A 17 5.05 -8.67 9.25
N PHE A 18 5.27 -9.82 9.92
CA PHE A 18 4.53 -11.04 9.64
C PHE A 18 3.02 -10.84 9.81
N LEU A 19 2.57 -10.31 10.95
CA LEU A 19 1.15 -10.07 11.23
C LEU A 19 0.53 -9.06 10.27
N ARG A 20 1.27 -8.00 9.94
CA ARG A 20 0.87 -6.97 8.97
C ARG A 20 0.65 -7.57 7.60
N LEU A 21 1.57 -8.39 7.10
CA LEU A 21 1.44 -9.06 5.81
C LEU A 21 0.22 -10.00 5.77
N HIS A 22 0.00 -10.79 6.81
CA HIS A 22 -1.16 -11.70 6.89
C HIS A 22 -2.48 -10.94 6.91
N ARG A 23 -2.54 -9.81 7.62
CA ARG A 23 -3.71 -8.93 7.63
C ARG A 23 -3.96 -8.33 6.27
N ASN A 24 -2.92 -7.83 5.59
CA ASN A 24 -3.04 -7.24 4.25
C ASN A 24 -3.52 -8.29 3.23
N MET A 25 -2.96 -9.50 3.27
CA MET A 25 -3.39 -10.60 2.39
C MET A 25 -4.84 -11.01 2.66
N MET A 26 -5.26 -11.05 3.93
CA MET A 26 -6.65 -11.33 4.28
C MET A 26 -7.60 -10.24 3.77
N ASN A 27 -7.22 -8.96 3.87
CA ASN A 27 -7.99 -7.86 3.30
C ASN A 27 -8.09 -7.97 1.78
N LEU A 28 -6.97 -8.26 1.10
CA LEU A 28 -6.95 -8.52 -0.34
C LEU A 28 -7.90 -9.67 -0.70
N TYR A 29 -7.87 -10.78 0.04
CA TYR A 29 -8.78 -11.90 -0.19
C TYR A 29 -10.25 -11.48 -0.14
N TYR A 30 -10.67 -10.67 0.84
CA TYR A 30 -12.04 -10.19 0.90
C TYR A 30 -12.39 -9.25 -0.27
N LYS A 31 -11.45 -8.44 -0.76
CA LYS A 31 -11.64 -7.63 -1.97
C LYS A 31 -11.85 -8.51 -3.20
N LEU A 32 -11.05 -9.56 -3.35
CA LEU A 32 -11.21 -10.53 -4.45
C LEU A 32 -12.58 -11.24 -4.40
N VAL A 33 -13.03 -11.61 -3.20
CA VAL A 33 -14.38 -12.18 -3.00
C VAL A 33 -15.47 -11.18 -3.42
N ALA A 34 -15.36 -9.91 -3.03
CA ALA A 34 -16.29 -8.87 -3.43
C ALA A 34 -16.29 -8.60 -4.96
N LEU A 35 -15.17 -8.87 -5.64
CA LEU A 35 -15.04 -8.79 -7.09
C LEU A 35 -15.49 -10.06 -7.84
N ASP A 36 -16.09 -11.04 -7.14
CA ASP A 36 -16.55 -12.33 -7.69
C ASP A 36 -15.43 -13.16 -8.35
N TYR A 37 -14.20 -13.13 -7.81
CA TYR A 37 -13.06 -13.81 -8.43
C TYR A 37 -13.28 -15.34 -8.63
N GLN A 38 -13.99 -16.01 -7.73
CA GLN A 38 -14.23 -17.45 -7.90
C GLN A 38 -15.10 -17.76 -9.12
N ARG A 39 -16.04 -16.88 -9.45
CA ARG A 39 -16.95 -17.03 -10.60
C ARG A 39 -16.27 -16.61 -11.89
N ASP A 40 -15.59 -15.48 -11.87
CA ASP A 40 -15.11 -14.84 -13.10
C ASP A 40 -13.66 -15.23 -13.42
N PHE A 41 -12.78 -15.28 -12.41
CA PHE A 41 -11.35 -15.49 -12.60
C PHE A 41 -10.96 -16.98 -12.63
N CYS A 42 -11.35 -17.76 -11.61
CA CYS A 42 -10.93 -19.16 -11.48
C CYS A 42 -11.19 -20.02 -12.74
N PRO A 43 -12.39 -20.01 -13.36
CA PRO A 43 -12.62 -20.80 -14.56
C PRO A 43 -11.90 -20.23 -15.80
N ALA A 44 -11.79 -18.91 -15.93
CA ALA A 44 -11.15 -18.27 -17.08
C ALA A 44 -9.64 -18.57 -17.15
N TYR A 45 -8.96 -18.54 -16.00
CA TYR A 45 -7.51 -18.78 -15.90
C TYR A 45 -7.15 -20.20 -15.46
N LYS A 46 -8.14 -21.08 -15.26
CA LYS A 46 -7.96 -22.47 -14.78
C LYS A 46 -7.18 -22.54 -13.46
N CYS A 47 -7.38 -21.55 -12.59
CA CYS A 47 -6.68 -21.40 -11.33
C CYS A 47 -7.52 -21.94 -10.16
N PRO A 48 -6.88 -22.56 -9.14
CA PRO A 48 -7.57 -22.99 -7.94
C PRO A 48 -8.08 -21.79 -7.12
N SER A 49 -9.00 -22.06 -6.20
CA SER A 49 -9.42 -21.05 -5.22
C SER A 49 -8.26 -20.65 -4.32
N ILE A 50 -8.02 -19.35 -4.21
CA ILE A 50 -6.93 -18.78 -3.41
C ILE A 50 -7.25 -18.88 -1.92
N ASN A 51 -6.30 -19.33 -1.10
CA ASN A 51 -6.39 -19.26 0.35
C ASN A 51 -6.16 -17.82 0.86
N LYS A 52 -6.82 -17.41 1.95
CA LYS A 52 -6.69 -16.07 2.54
C LYS A 52 -5.28 -15.64 3.00
N TYR A 53 -4.29 -16.54 2.97
CA TYR A 53 -2.87 -16.28 3.26
C TYR A 53 -1.93 -16.70 2.12
N TYR A 54 -2.46 -17.00 0.93
CA TYR A 54 -1.72 -17.66 -0.15
C TYR A 54 -0.45 -16.93 -0.58
N PHE A 55 -0.50 -15.61 -0.77
CA PHE A 55 0.68 -14.81 -1.14
C PHE A 55 1.48 -14.29 0.07
N SER A 56 1.12 -14.67 1.30
CA SER A 56 1.89 -14.28 2.48
C SER A 56 3.18 -15.10 2.65
N THR A 57 3.27 -16.27 2.02
CA THR A 57 4.40 -17.20 2.16
C THR A 57 4.72 -17.91 0.84
N ALA A 58 5.96 -18.35 0.70
CA ALA A 58 6.39 -19.16 -0.44
C ALA A 58 5.61 -20.48 -0.47
N GLN A 59 5.09 -20.83 -1.65
CA GLN A 59 4.51 -22.16 -1.86
C GLN A 59 5.59 -23.16 -2.33
N ALA A 60 5.31 -24.45 -2.15
CA ALA A 60 6.20 -25.52 -2.64
C ALA A 60 6.39 -25.44 -4.16
N ASN A 61 5.34 -25.02 -4.89
CA ASN A 61 5.39 -24.77 -6.32
C ASN A 61 5.44 -23.27 -6.61
N SER A 62 6.66 -22.73 -6.70
CA SER A 62 6.87 -21.30 -6.96
C SER A 62 6.33 -20.86 -8.32
N PHE A 63 6.43 -21.71 -9.35
CA PHE A 63 5.91 -21.41 -10.69
C PHE A 63 4.39 -21.24 -10.71
N GLU A 64 3.66 -22.11 -9.99
CA GLU A 64 2.21 -21.97 -9.85
C GLU A 64 1.83 -20.70 -9.11
N GLN A 65 2.57 -20.34 -8.05
CA GLN A 65 2.34 -19.10 -7.32
C GLN A 65 2.59 -17.86 -8.19
N GLN A 66 3.66 -17.87 -8.98
CA GLN A 66 4.00 -16.83 -9.96
C GLN A 66 2.94 -16.71 -11.06
N TYR A 67 2.55 -17.83 -11.67
CA TYR A 67 1.49 -17.87 -12.69
C TYR A 67 0.17 -17.31 -12.15
N LEU A 68 -0.20 -17.71 -10.94
CA LEU A 68 -1.43 -17.23 -10.29
C LEU A 68 -1.37 -15.73 -10.00
N PHE A 69 -0.21 -15.22 -9.56
CA PHE A 69 0.00 -13.78 -9.36
C PHE A 69 -0.21 -13.00 -10.66
N ILE A 70 0.48 -13.37 -11.75
CA ILE A 70 0.36 -12.66 -13.04
C ILE A 70 -1.04 -12.79 -13.62
N SER A 71 -1.65 -13.97 -13.51
CA SER A 71 -3.03 -14.20 -13.96
C SER A 71 -4.02 -13.28 -13.24
N LEU A 72 -3.89 -13.13 -11.91
CA LEU A 72 -4.71 -12.18 -11.15
C LEU A 72 -4.47 -10.74 -11.57
N CYS A 73 -3.22 -10.34 -11.76
CA CYS A 73 -2.90 -9.01 -12.28
C CYS A 73 -3.55 -8.78 -13.63
N ALA A 74 -3.42 -9.73 -14.56
CA ALA A 74 -4.02 -9.63 -15.90
C ALA A 74 -5.54 -9.45 -15.82
N TRP A 75 -6.22 -10.27 -15.00
CA TRP A 75 -7.66 -10.18 -14.80
C TRP A 75 -8.08 -8.86 -14.14
N LEU A 76 -7.38 -8.42 -13.09
CA LEU A 76 -7.69 -7.16 -12.43
C LEU A 76 -7.48 -5.98 -13.38
N ILE A 77 -6.33 -5.91 -14.06
CA ILE A 77 -5.97 -4.81 -14.96
C ILE A 77 -6.94 -4.73 -16.15
N ARG A 78 -7.17 -5.84 -16.85
CA ARG A 78 -7.96 -5.86 -18.08
C ARG A 78 -9.46 -5.88 -17.80
N ASP A 79 -9.92 -6.83 -16.99
CA ASP A 79 -11.35 -7.12 -16.85
C ASP A 79 -12.03 -6.25 -15.78
N LYS A 80 -11.31 -5.88 -14.71
CA LYS A 80 -11.91 -5.14 -13.58
C LYS A 80 -11.55 -3.66 -13.56
N CYS A 81 -10.32 -3.29 -13.92
CA CYS A 81 -9.85 -1.92 -14.02
C CYS A 81 -10.04 -1.33 -15.42
N GLN A 82 -10.38 -2.16 -16.43
CA GLN A 82 -10.60 -1.75 -17.82
C GLN A 82 -9.41 -0.98 -18.42
N MET A 83 -8.20 -1.32 -18.01
CA MET A 83 -6.97 -0.74 -18.56
C MET A 83 -6.53 -1.49 -19.81
N ASN A 84 -5.99 -0.75 -20.78
CA ASN A 84 -5.51 -1.31 -22.04
C ASN A 84 -4.05 -1.80 -21.93
N PHE A 85 -3.82 -2.77 -21.04
CA PHE A 85 -2.54 -3.48 -20.93
C PHE A 85 -2.74 -4.97 -21.18
N GLU A 86 -1.75 -5.58 -21.82
CA GLU A 86 -1.71 -7.03 -22.06
C GLU A 86 -0.49 -7.62 -21.36
N LEU A 87 -0.72 -8.66 -20.56
CA LEU A 87 0.32 -9.35 -19.81
C LEU A 87 0.61 -10.68 -20.49
N GLU A 88 1.89 -10.95 -20.73
CA GLU A 88 2.37 -12.21 -21.28
C GLU A 88 2.50 -13.24 -20.16
N LEU A 89 1.45 -14.05 -19.93
CA LEU A 89 1.39 -14.99 -18.80
C LEU A 89 2.55 -16.01 -18.75
N GLU A 90 3.24 -16.22 -19.87
CA GLU A 90 4.40 -17.11 -20.00
C GLU A 90 5.75 -16.44 -19.65
N ASP A 91 5.81 -15.11 -19.62
CA ASP A 91 7.00 -14.33 -19.27
C ASP A 91 6.74 -13.41 -18.06
N MET A 92 7.25 -13.84 -16.91
CA MET A 92 7.18 -13.09 -15.65
C MET A 92 7.85 -11.72 -15.74
N SER A 93 9.03 -11.62 -16.38
CA SER A 93 9.79 -10.37 -16.39
C SER A 93 9.09 -9.30 -17.22
N SER A 94 8.60 -9.69 -18.41
CA SER A 94 7.79 -8.84 -19.28
C SER A 94 6.50 -8.41 -18.57
N SER A 95 5.78 -9.37 -17.98
CA SER A 95 4.53 -9.10 -17.26
C SER A 95 4.72 -8.17 -16.05
N ILE A 96 5.80 -8.27 -15.29
CA ILE A 96 6.05 -7.38 -14.15
C ILE A 96 6.28 -5.95 -14.59
N SER A 97 6.97 -5.73 -15.71
CA SER A 97 7.13 -4.38 -16.27
C SER A 97 5.76 -3.76 -16.57
N VAL A 98 4.84 -4.54 -17.17
CA VAL A 98 3.47 -4.10 -17.46
C VAL A 98 2.69 -3.83 -16.16
N VAL A 99 2.78 -4.71 -15.16
CA VAL A 99 2.14 -4.49 -13.84
C VAL A 99 2.66 -3.21 -13.21
N PHE A 100 3.96 -2.94 -13.28
CA PHE A 100 4.56 -1.74 -12.72
C PHE A 100 4.04 -0.46 -13.40
N GLU A 101 3.93 -0.45 -14.73
CA GLU A 101 3.33 0.67 -15.47
C GLU A 101 1.85 0.85 -15.12
N ALA A 102 1.08 -0.23 -14.97
CA ALA A 102 -0.30 -0.15 -14.52
C ALA A 102 -0.42 0.45 -13.10
N LEU A 103 0.48 0.07 -12.19
CA LEU A 103 0.51 0.62 -10.82
C LEU A 103 0.86 2.10 -10.78
N LYS A 104 1.78 2.57 -11.65
CA LYS A 104 2.10 4.00 -11.77
C LYS A 104 0.89 4.85 -12.16
N LEU A 105 -0.01 4.32 -12.99
CA LEU A 105 -1.23 5.04 -13.36
C LEU A 105 -2.24 5.15 -12.21
N LEU A 106 -2.11 4.32 -11.18
CA LEU A 106 -2.99 4.32 -10.01
C LEU A 106 -2.49 5.18 -8.85
N HIS A 107 -1.23 5.59 -8.88
CA HIS A 107 -0.61 6.36 -7.81
C HIS A 107 0.02 7.63 -8.38
N ASP A 108 -0.37 8.78 -7.85
CA ASP A 108 0.33 10.04 -8.12
C ASP A 108 1.77 9.93 -7.58
N ASP A 109 2.74 9.73 -8.49
CA ASP A 109 4.19 9.82 -8.31
C ASP A 109 4.74 9.38 -6.94
N THR A 110 4.29 8.23 -6.42
CA THR A 110 4.95 7.62 -5.28
C THR A 110 6.21 6.92 -5.80
N GLU A 111 7.39 7.33 -5.33
CA GLU A 111 8.68 6.70 -5.63
C GLU A 111 8.66 5.23 -5.19
N LEU A 112 8.15 4.35 -6.06
CA LEU A 112 8.27 2.91 -5.88
C LEU A 112 9.77 2.60 -5.77
N ASP A 113 10.14 1.88 -4.71
CA ASP A 113 11.52 1.46 -4.47
C ASP A 113 12.10 0.85 -5.76
N PRO A 114 13.32 1.23 -6.21
CA PRO A 114 13.95 0.64 -7.39
C PRO A 114 14.02 -0.90 -7.38
N LYS A 115 13.98 -1.51 -6.20
CA LYS A 115 13.98 -2.97 -6.02
C LYS A 115 12.58 -3.60 -6.02
N PHE A 116 11.52 -2.80 -6.13
CA PHE A 116 10.14 -3.27 -6.12
C PHE A 116 9.86 -4.28 -7.24
N HIS A 117 10.36 -4.03 -8.46
CA HIS A 117 10.26 -4.96 -9.59
C HIS A 117 10.86 -6.34 -9.27
N ILE A 118 12.06 -6.37 -8.66
CA ILE A 118 12.75 -7.62 -8.29
C ILE A 118 11.96 -8.40 -7.23
N ARG A 119 11.26 -7.69 -6.32
CA ARG A 119 10.44 -8.34 -5.28
C ARG A 119 9.13 -8.89 -5.85
N LEU A 120 8.59 -8.30 -6.90
CA LEU A 120 7.43 -8.86 -7.61
C LEU A 120 7.77 -10.17 -8.34
N GLU A 121 9.00 -10.36 -8.81
CA GLU A 121 9.45 -11.61 -9.45
C GLU A 121 9.34 -12.82 -8.51
N GLN A 122 9.36 -12.60 -7.19
CA GLN A 122 9.20 -13.67 -6.21
C GLN A 122 7.81 -14.31 -6.27
N GLY A 123 6.78 -13.59 -6.73
CA GLY A 123 5.41 -14.09 -6.82
C GLY A 123 4.69 -14.20 -5.47
N TYR A 124 5.31 -13.80 -4.37
CA TYR A 124 4.70 -13.70 -3.04
C TYR A 124 5.37 -12.60 -2.21
N GLY A 125 4.79 -12.29 -1.06
CA GLY A 125 5.32 -11.32 -0.11
C GLY A 125 4.63 -9.95 -0.17
N PRO A 126 5.16 -8.97 0.58
CA PRO A 126 4.53 -7.67 0.77
C PRO A 126 4.23 -6.92 -0.52
N GLU A 127 5.17 -6.92 -1.47
CA GLU A 127 5.06 -6.18 -2.73
C GLU A 127 4.00 -6.78 -3.65
N VAL A 128 3.91 -8.11 -3.68
CA VAL A 128 2.87 -8.83 -4.44
C VAL A 128 1.49 -8.56 -3.86
N VAL A 129 1.35 -8.66 -2.54
CA VAL A 129 0.09 -8.36 -1.85
C VAL A 129 -0.30 -6.89 -2.04
N TYR A 130 0.68 -5.98 -2.01
CA TYR A 130 0.47 -4.56 -2.26
C TYR A 130 -0.03 -4.32 -3.68
N ALA A 131 0.68 -4.82 -4.70
CA ALA A 131 0.31 -4.64 -6.10
C ALA A 131 -1.12 -5.13 -6.39
N LEU A 132 -1.45 -6.34 -5.93
CA LEU A 132 -2.80 -6.89 -6.07
C LEU A 132 -3.84 -6.07 -5.29
N SER A 133 -3.49 -5.53 -4.12
CA SER A 133 -4.39 -4.70 -3.33
C SER A 133 -4.73 -3.40 -4.04
N CYS A 134 -3.75 -2.71 -4.62
CA CYS A 134 -3.98 -1.46 -5.34
C CYS A 134 -4.89 -1.67 -6.57
N LEU A 135 -4.63 -2.74 -7.32
CA LEU A 135 -5.47 -3.13 -8.45
C LEU A 135 -6.90 -3.50 -7.99
N ALA A 136 -7.03 -4.25 -6.91
CA ALA A 136 -8.34 -4.63 -6.37
C ALA A 136 -9.11 -3.42 -5.79
N ASP A 137 -8.44 -2.46 -5.17
CA ASP A 137 -9.05 -1.22 -4.69
C ASP A 137 -9.61 -0.42 -5.86
N ARG A 138 -8.82 -0.22 -6.92
CA ARG A 138 -9.31 0.47 -8.11
C ARG A 138 -10.50 -0.24 -8.76
N ALA A 139 -10.42 -1.56 -8.86
CA ALA A 139 -11.51 -2.37 -9.39
C ALA A 139 -12.81 -2.20 -8.59
N LEU A 140 -12.72 -2.14 -7.26
CA LEU A 140 -13.87 -1.93 -6.39
C LEU A 140 -14.44 -0.51 -6.49
N GLU A 141 -13.59 0.51 -6.60
CA GLU A 141 -14.02 1.90 -6.85
C GLU A 141 -14.86 1.98 -8.13
N LEU A 142 -14.36 1.41 -9.24
CA LEU A 142 -15.08 1.38 -10.51
C LEU A 142 -16.40 0.59 -10.41
N ALA A 143 -16.40 -0.53 -9.69
CA ALA A 143 -17.62 -1.31 -9.46
C ALA A 143 -18.68 -0.50 -8.69
N GLN A 144 -18.28 0.35 -7.74
CA GLN A 144 -19.17 1.24 -7.01
C GLN A 144 -19.70 2.39 -7.87
N GLU A 145 -18.86 2.98 -8.73
CA GLU A 145 -19.28 4.02 -9.67
C GLU A 145 -20.36 3.51 -10.64
N HIS A 146 -20.31 2.23 -11.00
CA HIS A 146 -21.27 1.59 -11.91
C HIS A 146 -22.58 1.15 -11.24
N ASP A 147 -22.71 1.17 -9.91
CA ASP A 147 -23.96 0.90 -9.20
C ASP A 147 -24.69 2.22 -8.86
N PRO A 148 -25.63 2.70 -9.71
CA PRO A 148 -26.33 3.96 -9.48
C PRO A 148 -27.26 3.92 -8.25
N HIS A 149 -27.43 2.78 -7.58
CA HIS A 149 -28.34 2.64 -6.43
C HIS A 149 -27.65 2.74 -5.07
N LEU A 150 -26.31 2.84 -5.01
CA LEU A 150 -25.56 3.01 -3.76
C LEU A 150 -25.07 4.46 -3.51
N GLY A 151 -25.31 5.37 -4.46
CA GLY A 151 -24.87 6.77 -4.42
C GLY A 151 -26.01 7.76 -4.16
N SER A 152 -26.54 7.80 -2.95
CA SER A 152 -27.32 8.94 -2.46
C SER A 152 -26.89 9.27 -1.03
N SER A 153 -25.65 9.73 -0.90
CA SER A 153 -25.20 10.50 0.26
C SER A 153 -24.81 11.90 -0.23
N PRO A 154 -25.29 12.98 0.42
CA PRO A 154 -25.27 14.31 -0.16
C PRO A 154 -23.85 14.89 -0.22
N ASP A 155 -23.53 15.46 -1.38
CA ASP A 155 -22.45 16.38 -1.72
C ASP A 155 -21.64 16.97 -0.55
N ILE A 156 -20.42 16.49 -0.36
CA ILE A 156 -19.35 17.34 0.19
C ILE A 156 -18.66 18.01 -1.01
N ARG A 157 -19.24 19.14 -1.43
CA ARG A 157 -18.60 20.09 -2.33
C ARG A 157 -17.37 20.70 -1.63
N PHE A 158 -16.18 20.21 -1.96
CA PHE A 158 -14.96 20.94 -1.67
C PHE A 158 -14.90 22.19 -2.56
N HIS A 159 -15.28 23.33 -1.97
CA HIS A 159 -14.99 24.64 -2.54
C HIS A 159 -13.48 24.86 -2.46
N ASN A 160 -12.81 24.69 -3.60
CA ASN A 160 -11.48 25.21 -3.82
C ASN A 160 -11.55 26.74 -3.85
N LYS A 161 -11.04 27.41 -2.81
CA LYS A 161 -10.73 28.83 -2.83
C LYS A 161 -9.21 28.98 -2.75
N GLN A 162 -8.60 29.28 -3.89
CA GLN A 162 -7.32 29.97 -3.94
C GLN A 162 -7.46 31.44 -3.51
N HIS A 163 -6.33 32.03 -3.13
CA HIS A 163 -6.05 33.36 -2.56
C HIS A 163 -6.30 33.50 -1.04
N ASP A 164 -5.39 34.02 -0.22
CA ASP A 164 -4.31 34.97 -0.51
C ASP A 164 -3.12 34.85 0.45
N GLN A 165 -1.95 35.26 -0.02
CA GLN A 165 -0.73 35.44 0.77
C GLN A 165 -0.95 36.41 1.92
N THR A 166 -0.64 36.00 3.15
CA THR A 166 -0.13 36.93 4.17
C THR A 166 1.01 36.29 4.95
N ARG A 167 2.18 36.95 4.87
CA ARG A 167 3.39 36.72 5.65
C ARG A 167 3.06 36.61 7.15
N SER A 168 3.46 35.50 7.77
CA SER A 168 3.72 35.46 9.21
C SER A 168 5.21 35.26 9.44
N VAL A 169 5.82 36.28 10.03
CA VAL A 169 7.20 36.27 10.55
C VAL A 169 7.13 35.61 11.93
N SER A 170 7.97 34.60 12.18
CA SER A 170 8.11 34.03 13.52
C SER A 170 9.59 33.83 13.84
N ASN A 171 10.02 34.51 14.90
CA ASN A 171 11.39 34.78 15.27
C ASN A 171 12.08 33.54 15.85
N SER A 172 13.23 33.15 15.28
CA SER A 172 14.18 32.23 15.92
C SER A 172 15.12 33.03 16.81
N ILE A 173 15.02 32.85 18.13
CA ILE A 173 16.00 33.37 19.09
C ILE A 173 17.10 32.32 19.27
N THR A 174 18.30 32.64 18.79
CA THR A 174 19.51 31.83 19.02
C THR A 174 20.18 32.31 20.31
N ILE A 175 20.07 31.54 21.39
CA ILE A 175 20.86 31.78 22.61
C ILE A 175 22.17 30.98 22.49
N GLY A 176 23.26 31.68 22.18
CA GLY A 176 24.61 31.11 22.25
C GLY A 176 25.08 31.01 23.70
N GLN A 177 25.69 29.88 24.07
CA GLN A 177 26.47 29.77 25.30
C GLN A 177 27.95 30.08 25.04
N PRO A 178 28.67 30.73 25.96
CA PRO A 178 30.11 30.96 25.83
C PRO A 178 30.89 29.66 26.03
N ILE A 179 31.85 29.41 25.13
CA ILE A 179 32.76 28.26 25.19
C ILE A 179 34.00 28.66 25.99
N VAL A 180 34.23 28.00 27.13
CA VAL A 180 35.55 27.92 27.78
C VAL A 180 36.05 26.48 27.58
N GLY A 181 37.22 26.39 26.92
CA GLY A 181 38.09 25.25 26.68
C GLY A 181 37.68 23.83 27.10
N GLY A 182 37.67 22.91 26.12
CA GLY A 182 37.72 21.47 26.33
C GLY A 182 36.67 20.74 25.50
N THR A 183 37.10 19.91 24.55
CA THR A 183 36.27 19.16 23.61
C THR A 183 35.18 18.33 24.29
N LEU A 184 33.90 18.66 24.03
CA LEU A 184 32.72 17.84 24.32
C LEU A 184 31.87 17.72 23.05
N THR A 185 31.62 16.48 22.62
CA THR A 185 30.79 16.16 21.47
C THR A 185 29.32 16.16 21.90
N THR A 186 28.46 16.97 21.29
CA THR A 186 27.01 16.91 21.52
C THR A 186 26.37 15.98 20.49
N ARG A 187 25.89 14.81 20.93
CA ARG A 187 24.91 14.04 20.15
C ARG A 187 23.54 14.62 20.42
N SER A 188 22.75 14.80 19.35
CA SER A 188 21.36 15.27 19.45
C SER A 188 20.52 14.25 20.22
N LEU A 189 19.98 14.63 21.37
CA LEU A 189 18.87 13.91 21.98
C LEU A 189 17.62 14.34 21.23
N GLY A 190 16.89 13.35 20.69
CA GLY A 190 15.71 13.56 19.86
C GLY A 190 14.64 14.45 20.51
N LYS A 191 13.69 14.89 19.69
CA LYS A 191 12.59 15.75 20.13
C LYS A 191 11.62 14.94 20.97
N TYR A 192 11.50 15.28 22.25
CA TYR A 192 10.39 14.83 23.10
C TYR A 192 9.28 15.87 23.05
N PHE A 193 8.04 15.43 22.83
CA PHE A 193 6.85 16.25 23.03
C PHE A 193 6.13 15.78 24.29
N ILE A 194 5.73 16.74 25.12
CA ILE A 194 4.82 16.54 26.24
C ILE A 194 3.48 17.13 25.77
N GLU A 195 2.47 16.31 25.55
CA GLU A 195 1.12 16.81 25.34
C GLU A 195 0.46 17.07 26.70
N ASP A 196 0.47 18.33 27.13
CA ASP A 196 -0.34 18.78 28.26
C ASP A 196 -1.82 18.77 27.84
N THR A 197 -2.53 17.69 28.16
CA THR A 197 -3.99 17.63 28.08
C THR A 197 -4.60 18.09 29.40
N SER A 198 -4.65 19.41 29.59
CA SER A 198 -5.61 20.11 30.45
C SER A 198 -5.49 21.61 30.14
N LEU A 199 -6.51 22.31 29.67
CA LEU A 199 -7.70 22.66 30.44
C LEU A 199 -8.85 23.07 29.48
N VAL A 200 -10.03 22.48 29.78
CA VAL A 200 -11.43 22.97 29.64
C VAL A 200 -11.74 24.02 28.57
#